data_AF-A0A956KFE4-F1
#
_entry.id   AF-A0A956KFE4-F1
#
_cell.length_a   1.000
_cell.length_b   1.000
_cell.length_c   1.000
_cell.angle_alpha   90.00
_cell.angle_beta   90.00
_cell.angle_gamma   90.00
#
_symmetry.space_group_name_H-M   'P 1'
#
loop_
_entity.id
_entity.type
_entity.pdbx_description
1 polymer ?
#
loop_
_entity_poly.entity_id
_entity_poly.type
_entity_poly.pdbx_seq_one_letter_code
_entity_poly.pdbx_strand_id
1 'polypeptide(L)'
;LVDIRGEVVGLTTAVLSDGQGLAFAIPAAMARAFLDEVRTFGRVRHTRLGIRAETAGPDALPGRLSAVRVTAVDRAGPGANAKLEVGDFILAVDDRPVARVSEVAYLTQLAGVGARIHLTVKRGEGSPSQVLVIPTEAL
;
A
#
# COMPACT_ATOMS: atom_id res chain seq x y z
N LEU A 1 -4.28 -0.79 22.66
CA LEU A 1 -2.84 -1.17 22.65
C LEU A 1 -2.01 0.09 22.82
N VAL A 2 -1.10 0.13 23.79
CA VAL A 2 -0.27 1.30 24.11
C VAL A 2 1.21 0.92 24.18
N ASP A 3 2.11 1.87 23.89
CA ASP A 3 3.55 1.71 24.11
C ASP A 3 3.96 2.01 25.57
N ILE A 4 5.25 1.87 25.89
CA ILE A 4 5.80 2.10 27.23
C ILE A 4 5.69 3.57 27.72
N ARG A 5 5.39 4.51 26.81
CA ARG A 5 5.17 5.92 27.13
C ARG A 5 3.68 6.23 27.32
N GLY A 6 2.80 5.25 27.13
CA GLY A 6 1.35 5.40 27.20
C GLY A 6 0.71 5.84 25.88
N GLU A 7 1.46 5.86 24.76
CA GLU A 7 0.94 6.30 23.48
C GLU A 7 0.10 5.21 22.81
N VAL A 8 -1.06 5.57 22.25
CA VAL A 8 -1.93 4.61 21.56
C VAL A 8 -1.33 4.21 20.22
N VAL A 9 -0.92 2.94 20.12
CA VAL A 9 -0.31 2.37 18.91
C VAL A 9 -1.27 1.49 18.11
N GLY A 10 -2.39 1.05 18.71
CA GLY A 10 -3.41 0.28 17.98
C GLY A 10 -4.67 -0.06 18.78
N LEU A 11 -5.67 -0.57 18.06
CA LEU A 11 -6.93 -1.09 18.59
C LEU A 11 -6.91 -2.61 18.48
N THR A 12 -6.96 -3.32 19.61
CA THR A 12 -7.01 -4.78 19.60
C THR A 12 -8.34 -5.23 19.01
N THR A 13 -8.32 -6.06 17.97
CA THR A 13 -9.53 -6.47 17.23
C THR A 13 -9.77 -7.97 17.22
N ALA A 14 -8.75 -8.78 17.44
CA ALA A 14 -8.90 -10.22 17.56
C ALA A 14 -7.89 -10.79 18.54
N VAL A 15 -8.31 -11.80 19.30
CA VAL A 15 -7.46 -12.62 20.16
C VAL A 15 -7.63 -14.05 19.68
N LEU A 16 -6.53 -14.73 19.39
CA LEU A 16 -6.59 -16.13 18.98
C LEU A 16 -6.60 -16.99 20.25
N SER A 17 -7.77 -17.48 20.65
CA SER A 17 -7.98 -18.18 21.93
C SER A 17 -7.11 -19.44 22.10
N ASP A 18 -6.73 -20.07 21.00
CA ASP A 18 -5.97 -21.32 20.96
C ASP A 18 -4.46 -21.07 20.82
N GLY A 19 -4.06 -19.82 20.58
CA GLY A 19 -2.68 -19.38 20.39
C GLY A 19 -2.16 -18.68 21.64
N GLN A 20 -1.00 -19.12 22.13
CA GLN A 20 -0.27 -18.61 23.30
C GLN A 20 -0.16 -17.05 23.35
N GLY A 21 -1.18 -16.35 23.83
CA GLY A 21 -1.14 -14.89 24.02
C GLY A 21 -1.04 -14.05 22.74
N LEU A 22 -1.46 -14.56 21.58
CA LEU A 22 -1.44 -13.79 20.32
C LEU A 22 -2.71 -12.94 20.15
N ALA A 23 -2.51 -11.63 20.04
CA ALA A 23 -3.55 -10.66 19.74
C ALA A 23 -3.19 -9.84 18.50
N PHE A 24 -4.19 -9.57 17.66
CA PHE A 24 -4.07 -8.74 16.47
C PHE A 24 -4.70 -7.38 16.73
N ALA A 25 -4.08 -6.34 16.19
CA ALA A 25 -4.54 -4.97 16.35
C ALA A 25 -4.60 -4.23 15.02
N ILE A 26 -5.64 -3.43 14.83
CA ILE A 26 -5.68 -2.39 13.80
C ILE A 26 -4.70 -1.28 14.21
N PRO A 27 -3.72 -0.91 13.37
CA PRO A 27 -2.78 0.17 13.69
C PRO A 27 -3.49 1.50 13.94
N ALA A 28 -3.03 2.28 14.92
CA ALA A 28 -3.66 3.56 15.27
C ALA A 28 -3.65 4.57 14.11
N ALA A 29 -2.65 4.51 13.22
CA ALA A 29 -2.60 5.33 12.01
C ALA A 29 -3.77 5.02 11.05
N MET A 30 -4.09 3.74 10.87
CA MET A 30 -5.23 3.31 10.05
C MET A 30 -6.57 3.69 10.71
N ALA A 31 -6.68 3.53 12.03
CA ALA A 31 -7.87 3.95 12.77
C ALA A 31 -8.11 5.47 12.67
N ARG A 32 -7.06 6.28 12.73
CA ARG A 32 -7.15 7.74 12.50
C ARG A 32 -7.61 8.06 11.08
N ALA A 33 -6.97 7.49 10.06
CA ALA A 33 -7.35 7.71 8.67
C ALA A 33 -8.81 7.31 8.40
N PHE A 34 -9.28 6.20 8.99
CA PHE A 34 -10.69 5.80 8.92
C PHE A 34 -11.63 6.85 9.52
N LEU A 35 -11.32 7.34 10.73
CA LEU A 35 -12.15 8.33 11.42
C LEU A 35 -12.22 9.63 10.64
N ASP A 36 -11.11 10.06 10.03
CA ASP A 36 -11.05 11.28 9.23
C ASP A 36 -11.93 11.17 7.97
N GLU A 37 -11.89 10.02 7.28
CA GLU A 37 -12.76 9.76 6.13
C GLU A 37 -14.25 9.73 6.51
N VAL A 38 -14.62 9.03 7.59
CA VAL A 38 -16.02 8.97 8.05
C VAL A 38 -16.53 10.33 8.50
N ARG A 39 -15.71 11.11 9.22
CA ARG A 39 -16.08 12.47 9.65
C ARG A 39 -16.28 13.42 8.47
N THR A 40 -15.47 13.29 7.43
CA THR A 40 -15.46 14.22 6.29
C THR A 40 -16.50 13.84 5.23
N PHE A 41 -16.65 12.55 4.94
CA PHE A 41 -17.45 12.06 3.80
C PHE A 41 -18.64 11.18 4.23
N GLY A 42 -18.80 10.89 5.51
CA GLY A 42 -19.86 10.00 6.04
C GLY A 42 -19.62 8.52 5.77
N ARG A 43 -18.51 8.16 5.09
CA ARG A 43 -18.14 6.79 4.72
C ARG A 43 -16.63 6.70 4.45
N VAL A 44 -16.10 5.50 4.46
CA VAL A 44 -14.71 5.24 4.05
C VAL A 44 -14.64 5.15 2.54
N ARG A 45 -13.73 5.91 1.91
CA ARG A 45 -13.43 5.76 0.49
C ARG A 45 -12.21 4.85 0.33
N HIS A 46 -12.37 3.79 -0.45
CA HIS A 46 -11.29 2.86 -0.74
C HIS A 46 -10.44 3.37 -1.89
N THR A 47 -9.11 3.30 -1.75
CA THR A 47 -8.20 3.76 -2.81
C THR A 47 -8.05 2.74 -3.91
N ARG A 48 -8.02 3.22 -5.15
CA ARG A 48 -7.74 2.45 -6.37
C ARG A 48 -6.60 3.10 -7.13
N LEU A 49 -5.56 2.32 -7.44
CA LEU A 49 -4.48 2.72 -8.35
C LEU A 49 -4.75 2.32 -9.81
N GLY A 50 -5.71 1.45 -10.07
CA GLY A 50 -5.99 0.95 -11.42
C GLY A 50 -4.86 0.06 -11.97
N ILE A 51 -4.22 -0.70 -11.08
CA ILE A 51 -3.22 -1.72 -11.44
C ILE A 51 -3.57 -3.04 -10.76
N ARG A 52 -3.17 -4.14 -11.40
CA ARG A 52 -3.05 -5.44 -10.74
C ARG A 52 -1.56 -5.72 -10.57
N ALA A 53 -1.20 -6.23 -9.40
CA ALA A 53 0.16 -6.59 -9.08
C ALA A 53 0.19 -7.92 -8.34
N GLU A 54 1.36 -8.56 -8.37
CA GLU A 54 1.63 -9.79 -7.64
C GLU A 54 2.90 -9.63 -6.79
N THR A 55 2.97 -10.40 -5.71
CA THR A 55 4.18 -10.49 -4.90
C THR A 55 5.05 -11.57 -5.51
N ALA A 56 6.12 -11.15 -6.16
CA ALA A 56 7.06 -12.04 -6.83
C ALA A 56 8.17 -12.47 -5.86
N GLY A 57 8.63 -13.72 -6.02
CA GLY A 57 9.70 -14.32 -5.22
C GLY A 57 11.11 -13.83 -5.61
N PRO A 58 12.16 -14.42 -5.00
CA PRO A 58 13.54 -13.96 -5.13
C PRO A 58 14.07 -13.92 -6.58
N ASP A 59 13.60 -14.84 -7.42
CA ASP A 59 14.08 -14.98 -8.80
C ASP A 59 13.55 -13.89 -9.74
N ALA A 60 12.55 -13.11 -9.29
CA ALA A 60 11.91 -12.12 -10.14
C ALA A 60 12.71 -10.83 -10.31
N LEU A 61 13.51 -10.45 -9.31
CA LEU A 61 14.33 -9.24 -9.37
C LEU A 61 15.68 -9.45 -8.66
N PRO A 62 16.79 -9.48 -9.41
CA PRO A 62 18.12 -9.69 -8.83
C PRO A 62 18.43 -8.71 -7.69
N GLY A 63 18.96 -9.24 -6.58
CA GLY A 63 19.31 -8.46 -5.39
C GLY A 63 18.14 -8.20 -4.43
N ARG A 64 16.96 -8.80 -4.63
CA ARG A 64 15.84 -8.73 -3.68
C ARG A 64 15.23 -10.11 -3.43
N LEU A 65 14.83 -10.36 -2.18
CA LEU A 65 14.15 -11.60 -1.78
C LEU A 65 12.67 -11.61 -2.19
N SER A 66 12.08 -10.45 -2.40
CA SER A 66 10.72 -10.30 -2.90
C SER A 66 10.54 -8.93 -3.53
N ALA A 67 9.65 -8.84 -4.51
CA ALA A 67 9.33 -7.62 -5.21
C ALA A 67 7.86 -7.58 -5.61
N VAL A 68 7.31 -6.38 -5.78
CA VAL A 68 5.95 -6.19 -6.27
C VAL A 68 6.00 -5.96 -7.78
N ARG A 69 5.44 -6.87 -8.56
CA ARG A 69 5.42 -6.77 -10.03
C ARG A 69 4.03 -6.39 -10.53
N VAL A 70 3.94 -5.38 -11.39
CA VAL A 70 2.70 -4.99 -12.07
C VAL A 70 2.38 -6.00 -13.16
N THR A 71 1.18 -6.58 -13.10
CA THR A 71 0.70 -7.61 -14.05
C THR A 71 -0.38 -7.09 -14.99
N ALA A 72 -1.10 -6.05 -14.60
CA ALA A 72 -2.04 -5.36 -15.47
C ALA A 72 -2.16 -3.88 -15.08
N VAL A 73 -2.48 -3.03 -16.05
CA VAL A 73 -2.78 -1.61 -15.84
C VAL A 73 -4.10 -1.30 -16.53
N ASP A 74 -5.04 -0.73 -15.80
CA ASP A 74 -6.32 -0.28 -16.33
C ASP A 74 -6.07 0.94 -17.22
N ARG A 75 -6.44 0.88 -18.50
CA ARG A 75 -6.14 1.92 -19.50
C ARG A 75 -6.64 3.33 -19.14
N ALA A 76 -7.72 3.42 -18.37
CA ALA A 76 -8.28 4.69 -17.90
C ALA A 76 -8.07 4.91 -16.39
N GLY A 77 -7.21 4.10 -15.76
CA GLY A 77 -6.94 4.15 -14.32
C GLY A 77 -5.80 5.10 -13.96
N PRO A 78 -5.65 5.44 -12.66
CA PRO A 78 -4.56 6.29 -12.17
C PRO A 78 -3.16 5.80 -12.56
N GLY A 79 -2.95 4.48 -12.57
CA GLY A 79 -1.67 3.87 -12.95
C GLY A 79 -1.31 4.15 -14.41
N ALA A 80 -2.28 4.10 -15.33
CA ALA A 80 -2.04 4.47 -16.72
C ALA A 80 -1.74 5.96 -16.87
N ASN A 81 -2.46 6.83 -16.16
CA ASN A 81 -2.19 8.28 -16.16
C ASN A 81 -0.79 8.60 -15.63
N ALA A 82 -0.31 7.78 -14.70
CA ALA A 82 1.04 7.85 -14.16
C ALA A 82 2.10 7.13 -15.01
N LYS A 83 1.72 6.57 -16.17
CA LYS A 83 2.61 5.84 -17.10
C LYS A 83 3.24 4.58 -16.50
N LEU A 84 2.56 3.94 -15.55
CA LEU A 84 2.90 2.59 -15.11
C LEU A 84 2.63 1.59 -16.24
N GLU A 85 3.48 0.59 -16.35
CA GLU A 85 3.41 -0.44 -17.37
C GLU A 85 3.43 -1.85 -16.76
N VAL A 86 2.95 -2.82 -17.53
CA VAL A 86 3.05 -4.22 -17.15
C VAL A 86 4.53 -4.64 -17.15
N GLY A 87 4.95 -5.32 -16.09
CA GLY A 87 6.35 -5.69 -15.85
C GLY A 87 7.13 -4.71 -14.97
N ASP A 88 6.56 -3.56 -14.65
CA ASP A 88 7.14 -2.63 -13.69
C ASP A 88 7.25 -3.26 -12.30
N PHE A 89 8.41 -3.11 -11.66
CA PHE A 89 8.62 -3.49 -10.27
C PHE A 89 8.48 -2.28 -9.35
N ILE A 90 7.50 -2.30 -8.45
CA ILE A 90 7.33 -1.29 -7.41
C ILE A 90 8.27 -1.62 -6.25
N LEU A 91 9.19 -0.71 -5.96
CA LEU A 91 10.25 -0.87 -4.95
C LEU A 91 9.95 -0.10 -3.66
N ALA A 92 9.23 1.02 -3.75
CA ALA A 92 8.85 1.84 -2.61
C ALA A 92 7.58 2.65 -2.88
N VAL A 93 6.90 3.06 -1.80
CA VAL A 93 5.74 3.98 -1.80
C VAL A 93 6.04 5.11 -0.81
N ASP A 94 6.15 6.34 -1.30
CA ASP A 94 6.59 7.52 -0.52
C ASP A 94 7.86 7.23 0.27
N ASP A 95 8.90 6.79 -0.43
CA ASP A 95 10.22 6.40 0.09
C ASP A 95 10.23 5.22 1.09
N ARG A 96 9.07 4.63 1.40
CA ARG A 96 8.98 3.42 2.23
C ARG A 96 9.16 2.17 1.35
N PRO A 97 10.22 1.38 1.55
CA PRO A 97 10.43 0.16 0.78
C PRO A 97 9.25 -0.81 0.92
N VAL A 98 8.88 -1.43 -0.19
CA VAL A 98 7.84 -2.47 -0.22
C VAL A 98 8.38 -3.76 -0.81
N ALA A 99 7.88 -4.86 -0.29
CA ALA A 99 8.16 -6.21 -0.74
C ALA A 99 6.87 -6.93 -1.19
N ARG A 100 5.71 -6.56 -0.63
CA ARG A 100 4.43 -7.25 -0.88
C ARG A 100 3.36 -6.32 -1.42
N VAL A 101 2.44 -6.89 -2.20
CA VAL A 101 1.26 -6.17 -2.73
C VAL A 101 0.40 -5.59 -1.58
N SER A 102 0.28 -6.31 -0.47
CA SER A 102 -0.46 -5.85 0.71
C SER A 102 0.13 -4.59 1.32
N GLU A 103 1.45 -4.41 1.28
CA GLU A 103 2.13 -3.21 1.77
C GLU A 103 1.83 -2.02 0.85
N VAL A 104 1.87 -2.20 -0.48
CA VAL A 104 1.47 -1.16 -1.43
C VAL A 104 0.02 -0.74 -1.22
N ALA A 105 -0.89 -1.71 -1.07
CA ALA A 105 -2.30 -1.45 -0.80
C ALA A 105 -2.50 -0.70 0.53
N TYR A 106 -1.81 -1.13 1.59
CA TYR A 106 -1.86 -0.48 2.90
C TYR A 106 -1.37 0.97 2.85
N LEU A 107 -0.21 1.22 2.26
CA LEU A 107 0.38 2.56 2.20
C LEU A 107 -0.45 3.50 1.32
N THR A 108 -1.02 2.98 0.23
CA THR A 108 -1.93 3.75 -0.63
C THR A 108 -3.22 4.11 0.11
N GLN A 109 -3.84 3.15 0.81
CA GLN A 109 -5.06 3.39 1.56
C GLN A 109 -4.83 4.35 2.73
N LEU A 110 -3.67 4.29 3.38
CA LEU A 110 -3.28 5.19 4.45
C LEU A 110 -3.08 6.62 3.95
N ALA A 111 -2.56 6.81 2.74
CA ALA A 111 -2.44 8.13 2.11
C ALA A 111 -3.81 8.70 1.70
N GLY A 112 -4.73 7.84 1.25
CA GLY A 112 -6.11 8.20 0.94
C GLY A 112 -6.38 8.58 -0.52
N VAL A 113 -7.66 8.79 -0.84
CA VAL A 113 -8.11 9.14 -2.20
C VAL A 113 -7.71 10.59 -2.52
N GLY A 114 -7.12 10.80 -3.70
CA GLY A 114 -6.65 12.11 -4.16
C GLY A 114 -5.26 12.50 -3.64
N ALA A 115 -4.62 11.68 -2.80
CA ALA A 115 -3.28 11.93 -2.31
C ALA A 115 -2.24 11.82 -3.44
N ARG A 116 -1.15 12.58 -3.34
CA ARG A 116 -0.01 12.51 -4.27
C ARG A 116 0.99 11.50 -3.73
N ILE A 117 1.06 10.33 -4.37
CA ILE A 117 1.91 9.22 -3.93
C ILE A 117 3.06 9.03 -4.91
N HIS A 118 4.28 8.96 -4.41
CA HIS A 118 5.46 8.66 -5.21
C HIS A 118 5.76 7.16 -5.16
N LEU A 119 5.65 6.49 -6.29
CA LEU A 119 6.09 5.12 -6.46
C LEU A 119 7.50 5.10 -7.00
N THR A 120 8.42 4.43 -6.30
CA THR A 120 9.73 4.12 -6.87
C THR A 120 9.60 2.85 -7.69
N VAL A 121 9.80 2.94 -9.00
CA VAL A 121 9.55 1.87 -9.96
C VAL A 121 10.82 1.53 -10.73
N LYS A 122 11.08 0.24 -10.95
CA LYS A 122 12.12 -0.24 -11.86
C LYS A 122 11.49 -0.95 -13.05
N ARG A 123 11.86 -0.51 -14.25
CA ARG A 123 11.42 -1.07 -15.53
C ARG A 123 12.58 -1.76 -16.24
N GLY A 124 12.47 -3.07 -16.46
CA GLY A 124 13.54 -3.85 -17.08
C GLY A 124 14.90 -3.67 -16.39
N GLU A 125 15.95 -3.46 -17.19
CA GLU A 125 17.31 -3.21 -16.69
C GLU A 125 17.59 -1.74 -16.35
N GLY A 126 16.61 -0.84 -16.54
CA GLY A 126 16.75 0.58 -16.25
C GLY A 126 16.98 0.89 -14.76
N SER A 127 17.49 2.09 -14.50
CA SER A 127 17.59 2.62 -13.13
C SER A 127 16.18 2.86 -12.55
N PRO A 128 16.00 2.68 -11.22
CA PRO A 128 14.75 3.06 -10.56
C PRO A 128 14.39 4.52 -10.83
N SER A 129 13.12 4.78 -11.10
CA SER A 129 12.57 6.13 -11.31
C SER A 129 11.36 6.35 -10.40
N GLN A 130 11.10 7.60 -10.05
CA GLN A 130 9.91 7.97 -9.29
C GLN A 130 8.75 8.29 -10.23
N VAL A 131 7.59 7.73 -9.93
CA VAL A 131 6.35 7.93 -10.66
C VAL A 131 5.31 8.47 -9.69
N LEU A 132 4.74 9.63 -10.01
CA LEU A 132 3.66 10.22 -9.22
C LEU A 132 2.31 9.60 -9.63
N VAL A 133 1.62 9.00 -8.68
CA VAL A 133 0.27 8.46 -8.86
C VAL A 133 -0.70 9.16 -7.92
N ILE A 134 -1.90 9.44 -8.40
CA ILE A 134 -2.99 10.00 -7.59
C ILE A 134 -4.09 8.96 -7.50
N PRO A 135 -4.26 8.25 -6.36
CA PRO A 135 -5.28 7.23 -6.23
C PRO A 135 -6.67 7.84 -6.36
N THR A 136 -7.54 7.15 -7.08
CA THR A 136 -8.97 7.48 -7.15
C THR A 136 -9.74 6.61 -6.18
N GLU A 137 -11.02 6.91 -6.04
CA GLU A 137 -11.92 6.04 -5.30
C GLU A 137 -12.22 4.76 -6.08
N ALA A 138 -12.27 3.62 -5.39
CA ALA A 138 -12.82 2.38 -5.91
C ALA A 138 -14.35 2.48 -5.92
N LEU A 139 -14.95 2.31 -7.10
CA LEU A 139 -16.39 2.16 -7.31
C LEU A 139 -16.85 0.74 -7.00
#